data_AF-A0A832IXI3-F1
#
_entry.id   AF-A0A832IXI3-F1
#
_cell.length_a   1.000
_cell.length_b   1.000
_cell.length_c   1.000
_cell.angle_alpha   90.00
_cell.angle_beta   90.00
_cell.angle_gamma   90.00
#
_symmetry.space_group_name_H-M   'P 1'
#
loop_
_entity.id
_entity.type
_entity.pdbx_description
1 polymer ?
#
loop_
_entity_poly.entity_id
_entity_poly.type
_entity_poly.pdbx_seq_one_letter_code
_entity_poly.pdbx_strand_id
1 'polypeptide(L)'
;MKKEEDTERIVPKTSTVTFDDVIGHKQVKERLKAIVKIFTNPKIVDDFKISPPKGMLIYGPESVGKGMLARAFANAADVPYFEITGSKLFDAAYIKSVYQEAIKHAPSIVILKDIDIKGLYHGTITNISFADVAKEIEDVPITEGKYVFTVATAVEIEEIDPVLLSPGKLDFLIEVSRLDPEARRFFIEKILQKPNDGKIDVQRIVRYITGLGAADLERLGRMAALAVIEQGKKVITEDILIEQINIIKYGHKIESQMIRNLEQEMQMTAYHEAAHAILSYILLPNVKIEQITISPRSKMLGFVSYNNEEQIASVTKEEIFHDICVLHAGQIAKMKKAGKRSAI
;
A
#
# COMPACT_ATOMS: atom_id res chain seq x y z
N MET A 1 46.84 11.47 -8.27
CA MET A 1 45.92 11.77 -7.15
C MET A 1 44.71 10.88 -7.33
N LYS A 2 44.56 9.86 -6.48
CA LYS A 2 43.36 9.01 -6.45
C LYS A 2 42.18 9.88 -6.03
N LYS A 3 41.06 9.79 -6.75
CA LYS A 3 39.77 10.33 -6.31
C LYS A 3 39.40 9.60 -5.02
N GLU A 4 39.42 10.31 -3.90
CA GLU A 4 38.63 9.91 -2.73
C GLU A 4 37.17 10.08 -3.15
N GLU A 5 36.55 8.97 -3.56
CA GLU A 5 35.10 8.88 -3.60
C GLU A 5 34.62 9.01 -2.16
N ASP A 6 33.78 10.03 -1.95
CA ASP A 6 33.08 10.34 -0.72
C ASP A 6 32.28 9.10 -0.29
N THR A 7 32.91 8.24 0.51
CA THR A 7 32.30 7.00 0.99
C THR A 7 31.30 7.39 2.04
N GLU A 8 30.04 7.50 1.61
CA GLU A 8 28.90 7.77 2.48
C GLU A 8 28.99 6.82 3.69
N ARG A 9 29.19 7.41 4.87
CA ARG A 9 29.50 6.66 6.09
C ARG A 9 28.31 5.77 6.45
N ILE A 10 28.50 4.45 6.38
CA ILE A 10 27.49 3.47 6.83
C ILE A 10 27.42 3.57 8.35
N VAL A 11 26.32 4.13 8.87
CA VAL A 11 26.10 4.33 10.30
C VAL A 11 24.84 3.59 10.77
N PRO A 12 24.89 2.97 11.96
CA PRO A 12 23.70 2.38 12.57
C PRO A 12 22.68 3.48 12.90
N LYS A 13 21.40 3.17 12.72
CA LYS A 13 20.28 4.02 13.09
C LYS A 13 19.53 3.40 14.27
N THR A 14 18.86 4.23 15.04
CA THR A 14 17.92 3.81 16.09
C THR A 14 16.52 4.25 15.69
N SER A 15 15.57 3.33 15.72
CA SER A 15 14.18 3.64 15.37
C SER A 15 13.47 4.22 16.58
N THR A 16 12.79 5.36 16.41
CA THR A 16 11.82 5.89 17.39
C THR A 16 10.39 5.46 17.06
N VAL A 17 10.18 4.75 15.95
CA VAL A 17 8.86 4.29 15.51
C VAL A 17 8.52 3.02 16.28
N THR A 18 7.35 2.98 16.88
CA THR A 18 6.80 1.84 17.64
C THR A 18 5.70 1.13 16.86
N PHE A 19 5.26 -0.04 17.33
CA PHE A 19 4.09 -0.71 16.73
C PHE A 19 2.78 0.06 16.92
N ASP A 20 2.72 0.98 17.87
CA ASP A 20 1.52 1.78 18.12
C ASP A 20 1.43 2.96 17.14
N ASP A 21 2.56 3.40 16.58
CA ASP A 21 2.61 4.42 15.51
C ASP A 21 2.13 3.88 14.15
N VAL A 22 2.14 2.55 13.96
CA VAL A 22 1.56 1.92 12.77
C VAL A 22 0.07 1.72 13.01
N ILE A 23 -0.80 2.16 12.10
CA ILE A 23 -2.25 2.03 12.31
C ILE A 23 -2.76 0.70 11.75
N GLY A 24 -3.67 0.05 12.47
CA GLY A 24 -4.27 -1.23 12.05
C GLY A 24 -3.35 -2.44 12.20
N HIS A 25 -3.52 -3.43 11.33
CA HIS A 25 -2.67 -4.62 11.19
C HIS A 25 -2.43 -5.41 12.49
N LYS A 26 -3.46 -5.54 13.35
CA LYS A 26 -3.32 -6.15 14.68
C LYS A 26 -2.65 -7.52 14.66
N GLN A 27 -3.10 -8.42 13.78
CA GLN A 27 -2.55 -9.78 13.67
C GLN A 27 -1.09 -9.78 13.21
N VAL A 28 -0.76 -8.92 12.24
CA VAL A 28 0.62 -8.74 11.77
C VAL A 28 1.52 -8.26 12.91
N LYS A 29 1.08 -7.25 13.68
CA LYS A 29 1.84 -6.74 14.82
C LYS A 29 2.05 -7.80 15.90
N GLU A 30 1.03 -8.59 16.22
CA GLU A 30 1.15 -9.70 17.16
C GLU A 30 2.16 -10.75 16.68
N ARG A 31 2.11 -11.08 15.37
CA ARG A 31 3.07 -11.99 14.75
C ARG A 31 4.49 -11.44 14.79
N LEU A 32 4.70 -10.17 14.47
CA LEU A 32 6.00 -9.51 14.55
C LEU A 32 6.52 -9.47 15.98
N LYS A 33 5.68 -9.17 16.98
CA LYS A 33 6.04 -9.24 18.42
C LYS A 33 6.48 -10.64 18.83
N ALA A 34 5.88 -11.70 18.28
CA ALA A 34 6.33 -13.08 18.52
C ALA A 34 7.71 -13.34 17.90
N ILE A 35 7.95 -12.84 16.67
CA ILE A 35 9.26 -12.96 16.01
C ILE A 35 10.34 -12.19 16.77
N VAL A 36 10.03 -11.00 17.32
CA VAL A 36 10.96 -10.25 18.20
C VAL A 36 11.41 -11.11 19.38
N LYS A 37 10.50 -11.86 20.01
CA LYS A 37 10.85 -12.76 21.13
C LYS A 37 11.81 -13.88 20.70
N ILE A 38 11.63 -14.42 19.50
CA ILE A 38 12.53 -15.45 18.94
C ILE A 38 13.91 -14.84 18.65
N PHE A 39 13.95 -13.67 18.01
CA PHE A 39 15.19 -12.99 17.66
C PHE A 39 15.99 -12.56 18.91
N THR A 40 15.33 -12.00 19.92
CA THR A 40 15.96 -11.52 21.16
C THR A 40 16.34 -12.65 22.13
N ASN A 41 15.75 -13.85 21.97
CA ASN A 41 16.10 -15.02 22.77
C ASN A 41 16.22 -16.29 21.89
N PRO A 42 17.30 -16.41 21.10
CA PRO A 42 17.43 -17.51 20.14
C PRO A 42 17.63 -18.88 20.79
N LYS A 43 17.98 -18.97 22.08
CA LYS A 43 18.05 -20.24 22.80
C LYS A 43 16.72 -20.99 22.86
N ILE A 44 15.60 -20.29 22.67
CA ILE A 44 14.25 -20.88 22.61
C ILE A 44 14.15 -21.91 21.46
N VAL A 45 14.96 -21.77 20.41
CA VAL A 45 14.91 -22.70 19.28
C VAL A 45 15.90 -23.88 19.39
N ASP A 46 16.84 -23.83 20.34
CA ASP A 46 17.85 -24.86 20.54
C ASP A 46 17.22 -26.22 20.90
N ASP A 47 16.17 -26.20 21.73
CA ASP A 47 15.41 -27.39 22.13
C ASP A 47 14.78 -28.12 20.92
N PHE A 48 14.50 -27.39 19.85
CA PHE A 48 13.95 -27.92 18.60
C PHE A 48 15.03 -28.34 17.60
N LYS A 49 16.32 -28.14 17.92
CA LYS A 49 17.47 -28.45 17.05
C LYS A 49 17.39 -27.76 15.68
N ILE A 50 16.81 -26.55 15.65
CA ILE A 50 16.76 -25.72 14.45
C ILE A 50 17.72 -24.55 14.58
N SER A 51 18.28 -24.11 13.45
CA SER A 51 19.07 -22.88 13.42
C SER A 51 18.19 -21.67 13.70
N PRO A 52 18.70 -20.63 14.39
CA PRO A 52 18.01 -19.36 14.55
C PRO A 52 17.59 -18.77 13.19
N PRO A 53 16.36 -18.24 13.07
CA PRO A 53 15.89 -17.65 11.83
C PRO A 53 16.68 -16.37 11.53
N LYS A 54 17.10 -16.21 10.28
CA LYS A 54 17.99 -15.11 9.86
C LYS A 54 17.26 -13.89 9.31
N GLY A 55 15.97 -14.01 8.98
CA GLY A 55 15.24 -12.88 8.43
C GLY A 55 13.76 -13.11 8.15
N MET A 56 13.14 -12.06 7.62
CA MET A 56 11.75 -12.08 7.19
C MET A 56 11.50 -11.20 5.96
N LEU A 57 10.52 -11.59 5.16
CA LEU A 57 9.92 -10.77 4.11
C LEU A 57 8.58 -10.21 4.61
N ILE A 58 8.41 -8.89 4.54
CA ILE A 58 7.13 -8.20 4.76
C ILE A 58 6.62 -7.75 3.38
N TYR A 59 5.57 -8.40 2.87
CA TYR A 59 5.01 -8.11 1.54
C TYR A 59 3.54 -7.70 1.61
N GLY A 60 3.01 -7.15 0.52
CA GLY A 60 1.63 -6.66 0.44
C GLY A 60 1.52 -5.34 -0.31
N PRO A 61 0.34 -4.73 -0.45
CA PRO A 61 0.14 -3.56 -1.31
C PRO A 61 1.05 -2.37 -0.98
N GLU A 62 1.21 -1.45 -1.92
CA GLU A 62 1.91 -0.20 -1.65
C GLU A 62 1.23 0.59 -0.53
N SER A 63 2.01 1.41 0.18
CA SER A 63 1.49 2.36 1.17
C SER A 63 0.70 1.77 2.36
N VAL A 64 0.90 0.49 2.70
CA VAL A 64 0.34 -0.16 3.92
C VAL A 64 1.28 -0.11 5.14
N GLY A 65 2.34 0.69 5.09
CA GLY A 65 3.23 0.88 6.24
C GLY A 65 4.27 -0.23 6.47
N LYS A 66 4.58 -1.08 5.47
CA LYS A 66 5.60 -2.15 5.56
C LYS A 66 6.95 -1.66 6.10
N GLY A 67 7.43 -0.51 5.60
CA GLY A 67 8.67 0.11 6.08
C GLY A 67 8.59 0.61 7.53
N MET A 68 7.43 1.12 7.96
CA MET A 68 7.22 1.50 9.37
C MET A 68 7.17 0.27 10.27
N LEU A 69 6.55 -0.83 9.82
CA LEU A 69 6.55 -2.10 10.54
C LEU A 69 7.97 -2.66 10.72
N ALA A 70 8.82 -2.57 9.69
CA ALA A 70 10.23 -2.98 9.78
C ALA A 70 11.00 -2.16 10.82
N ARG A 71 10.82 -0.83 10.83
CA ARG A 71 11.43 0.06 11.83
C ARG A 71 10.85 -0.14 13.24
N ALA A 72 9.55 -0.42 13.34
CA ALA A 72 8.88 -0.76 14.60
C ALA A 72 9.37 -2.09 15.16
N PHE A 73 9.66 -3.06 14.30
CA PHE A 73 10.28 -4.32 14.68
C PHE A 73 11.67 -4.10 15.28
N ALA A 74 12.50 -3.24 14.66
CA ALA A 74 13.82 -2.90 15.22
C ALA A 74 13.74 -2.17 16.56
N ASN A 75 12.80 -1.23 16.71
CA ASN A 75 12.54 -0.57 17.98
C ASN A 75 12.09 -1.55 19.06
N ALA A 76 11.15 -2.46 18.74
CA ALA A 76 10.64 -3.44 19.69
C ALA A 76 11.68 -4.50 20.10
N ALA A 77 12.66 -4.77 19.24
CA ALA A 77 13.81 -5.61 19.56
C ALA A 77 14.92 -4.88 20.32
N ASP A 78 14.82 -3.55 20.46
CA ASP A 78 15.82 -2.68 21.10
C ASP A 78 17.23 -2.83 20.53
N VAL A 79 17.33 -2.87 19.19
CA VAL A 79 18.60 -3.01 18.47
C VAL A 79 18.80 -1.93 17.41
N PRO A 80 20.05 -1.56 17.07
CA PRO A 80 20.31 -0.70 15.92
C PRO A 80 19.89 -1.38 14.62
N TYR A 81 19.59 -0.56 13.61
CA TYR A 81 19.31 -1.05 12.27
C TYR A 81 20.07 -0.28 11.19
N PHE A 82 20.29 -0.96 10.07
CA PHE A 82 20.84 -0.42 8.83
C PHE A 82 19.74 -0.48 7.77
N GLU A 83 19.61 0.54 6.92
CA GLU A 83 18.55 0.58 5.90
C GLU A 83 19.18 0.78 4.51
N ILE A 84 18.88 -0.14 3.60
CA ILE A 84 19.26 -0.09 2.19
C ILE A 84 17.99 0.10 1.36
N THR A 85 17.99 1.08 0.45
CA THR A 85 16.83 1.40 -0.39
C THR A 85 17.28 2.02 -1.71
N GLY A 86 16.41 1.95 -2.73
CA GLY A 86 16.63 2.59 -4.02
C GLY A 86 17.84 2.03 -4.77
N SER A 87 18.62 2.91 -5.40
CA SER A 87 19.76 2.52 -6.24
C SER A 87 20.84 1.70 -5.51
N LYS A 88 20.93 1.84 -4.18
CA LYS A 88 21.90 1.12 -3.34
C LYS A 88 21.64 -0.39 -3.27
N LEU A 89 20.43 -0.84 -3.61
CA LEU A 89 20.09 -2.27 -3.66
C LEU A 89 20.69 -2.97 -4.89
N PHE A 90 21.13 -2.24 -5.91
CA PHE A 90 21.79 -2.81 -7.10
C PHE A 90 23.31 -2.91 -6.94
N ASP A 91 23.87 -2.39 -5.85
CA ASP A 91 25.30 -2.42 -5.56
C ASP A 91 25.63 -3.52 -4.53
N ALA A 92 26.06 -4.67 -5.03
CA ALA A 92 26.43 -5.82 -4.20
C ALA A 92 27.60 -5.50 -3.24
N ALA A 93 28.54 -4.63 -3.64
CA ALA A 93 29.66 -4.24 -2.78
C ALA A 93 29.20 -3.34 -1.63
N TYR A 94 28.24 -2.46 -1.89
CA TYR A 94 27.59 -1.66 -0.86
C TYR A 94 26.80 -2.55 0.11
N ILE A 95 25.99 -3.49 -0.38
CA ILE A 95 25.22 -4.43 0.45
C ILE A 95 26.17 -5.20 1.38
N LYS A 96 27.23 -5.78 0.82
CA LYS A 96 28.26 -6.47 1.61
C LYS A 96 28.88 -5.58 2.69
N SER A 97 29.20 -4.33 2.36
CA SER A 97 29.76 -3.37 3.32
C SER A 97 28.78 -3.07 4.47
N VAL A 98 27.48 -3.00 4.17
CA VAL A 98 26.43 -2.84 5.19
C VAL A 98 26.34 -4.06 6.10
N TYR A 99 26.34 -5.28 5.56
CA TYR A 99 26.33 -6.50 6.37
C TYR A 99 27.57 -6.61 7.26
N GLN A 100 28.75 -6.27 6.75
CA GLN A 100 29.97 -6.22 7.56
C GLN A 100 29.86 -5.25 8.74
N GLU A 101 29.28 -4.07 8.51
CA GLU A 101 29.07 -3.09 9.58
C GLU A 101 27.98 -3.53 10.57
N ALA A 102 26.92 -4.18 10.08
CA ALA A 102 25.87 -4.74 10.90
C ALA A 102 26.36 -5.88 11.81
N ILE A 103 27.27 -6.73 11.31
CA ILE A 103 27.90 -7.80 12.09
C ILE A 103 28.72 -7.22 13.25
N LYS A 104 29.46 -6.12 13.03
CA LYS A 104 30.21 -5.44 14.11
C LYS A 104 29.31 -4.86 15.20
N HIS A 105 28.07 -4.51 14.84
CA HIS A 105 27.07 -3.96 15.74
C HIS A 105 26.06 -4.99 16.24
N ALA A 106 26.29 -6.29 16.03
CA ALA A 106 25.35 -7.33 16.43
C ALA A 106 25.10 -7.35 17.97
N PRO A 107 23.86 -7.54 18.42
CA PRO A 107 22.66 -7.83 17.63
C PRO A 107 22.15 -6.58 16.90
N SER A 108 21.78 -6.74 15.63
CA SER A 108 21.34 -5.63 14.78
C SER A 108 20.39 -6.13 13.67
N ILE A 109 19.72 -5.19 13.00
CA ILE A 109 18.81 -5.48 11.89
C ILE A 109 19.30 -4.83 10.59
N VAL A 110 19.24 -5.55 9.48
CA VAL A 110 19.41 -4.98 8.13
C VAL A 110 18.05 -4.93 7.45
N ILE A 111 17.58 -3.73 7.13
CA ILE A 111 16.32 -3.49 6.42
C ILE A 111 16.62 -3.29 4.93
N LEU A 112 16.07 -4.15 4.09
CA LEU A 112 16.11 -4.04 2.64
C LEU A 112 14.73 -3.57 2.16
N LYS A 113 14.61 -2.29 1.80
CA LYS A 113 13.31 -1.67 1.54
C LYS A 113 12.99 -1.65 0.05
N ASP A 114 11.84 -2.22 -0.29
CA ASP A 114 11.27 -2.31 -1.64
C ASP A 114 12.23 -3.07 -2.58
N ILE A 115 12.49 -4.35 -2.26
CA ILE A 115 13.46 -5.20 -2.97
C ILE A 115 12.94 -5.76 -4.31
N ASP A 116 11.70 -5.46 -4.63
CA ASP A 116 11.00 -5.76 -5.88
C ASP A 116 11.21 -4.67 -6.96
N ILE A 117 11.93 -3.59 -6.62
CA ILE A 117 12.24 -2.53 -7.59
C ILE A 117 13.06 -3.05 -8.77
N LYS A 118 12.67 -2.61 -9.97
CA LYS A 118 13.44 -2.80 -11.21
C LYS A 118 14.17 -1.50 -11.52
N GLY A 119 15.49 -1.58 -11.67
CA GLY A 119 16.35 -0.42 -11.84
C GLY A 119 17.06 -0.39 -13.19
N LEU A 120 17.40 0.81 -13.65
CA LEU A 120 18.42 1.01 -14.67
C LEU A 120 19.76 1.18 -13.97
N TYR A 121 20.64 0.18 -14.09
CA TYR A 121 22.01 0.24 -13.59
C TYR A 121 22.95 0.24 -14.79
N HIS A 122 23.79 1.27 -14.92
CA HIS A 122 24.73 1.42 -16.06
C HIS A 122 24.06 1.34 -17.45
N GLY A 123 22.82 1.83 -17.59
CA GLY A 123 22.09 1.84 -18.87
C GLY A 123 21.43 0.51 -19.25
N THR A 124 21.49 -0.51 -18.40
CA THR A 124 20.77 -1.79 -18.57
C THR A 124 19.71 -1.94 -17.48
N ILE A 125 18.52 -2.42 -17.84
CA ILE A 125 17.52 -2.82 -16.84
C ILE A 125 18.09 -4.01 -16.09
N THR A 126 18.46 -3.79 -14.84
CA THR A 126 19.11 -4.77 -13.98
C THR A 126 18.21 -5.00 -12.78
N ASN A 127 17.98 -6.26 -12.43
CA ASN A 127 17.30 -6.61 -11.19
C ASN A 127 18.32 -6.58 -10.04
N ILE A 128 17.81 -6.51 -8.81
CA ILE A 128 18.64 -6.74 -7.63
C ILE A 128 19.23 -8.14 -7.71
N SER A 129 20.51 -8.28 -7.41
CA SER A 129 21.16 -9.60 -7.33
C SER A 129 20.70 -10.31 -6.06
N PHE A 130 19.54 -10.96 -6.13
CA PHE A 130 18.99 -11.71 -5.00
C PHE A 130 19.92 -12.83 -4.52
N ALA A 131 20.76 -13.39 -5.42
CA ALA A 131 21.79 -14.34 -5.06
C ALA A 131 22.88 -13.73 -4.17
N ASP A 132 23.34 -12.50 -4.47
CA ASP A 132 24.33 -11.81 -3.63
C ASP A 132 23.73 -11.47 -2.26
N VAL A 133 22.49 -10.97 -2.22
CA VAL A 133 21.78 -10.72 -0.95
C VAL A 133 21.63 -12.00 -0.15
N ALA A 134 21.20 -13.09 -0.78
CA ALA A 134 21.02 -14.39 -0.15
C ALA A 134 22.33 -14.90 0.46
N LYS A 135 23.44 -14.71 -0.25
CA LYS A 135 24.77 -15.09 0.23
C LYS A 135 25.17 -14.27 1.46
N GLU A 136 24.98 -12.96 1.46
CA GLU A 136 25.32 -12.13 2.63
C GLU A 136 24.49 -12.52 3.87
N ILE A 137 23.21 -12.91 3.70
CA ILE A 137 22.38 -13.44 4.81
C ILE A 137 22.92 -14.80 5.30
N GLU A 138 23.28 -15.68 4.37
CA GLU A 138 23.83 -17.00 4.68
C GLU A 138 25.18 -16.92 5.41
N ASP A 139 26.03 -15.96 5.04
CA ASP A 139 27.35 -15.73 5.62
C ASP A 139 27.29 -15.03 7.00
N VAL A 140 26.12 -14.56 7.46
CA VAL A 140 25.97 -13.99 8.82
C VAL A 140 26.34 -15.04 9.88
N PRO A 141 27.38 -14.79 10.71
CA PRO A 141 27.79 -15.73 11.74
C PRO A 141 26.75 -15.77 12.86
N ILE A 142 26.32 -16.97 13.23
CA ILE A 142 25.44 -17.17 14.39
C ILE A 142 26.35 -17.39 15.60
N THR A 143 26.51 -16.35 16.41
CA THR A 143 27.31 -16.41 17.65
C THR A 143 26.37 -16.22 18.84
N GLU A 144 26.43 -17.09 19.85
CA GLU A 144 25.67 -17.06 21.12
C GLU A 144 24.73 -15.85 21.36
N GLY A 145 23.59 -15.82 20.67
CA GLY A 145 22.57 -14.77 20.89
C GLY A 145 22.79 -13.41 20.22
N LYS A 146 23.84 -13.24 19.42
CA LYS A 146 24.15 -12.01 18.68
C LYS A 146 24.35 -12.31 17.21
N TYR A 147 23.33 -12.02 16.42
CA TYR A 147 23.39 -12.15 14.97
C TYR A 147 22.64 -11.00 14.29
N VAL A 148 22.86 -10.86 12.99
CA VAL A 148 22.18 -9.87 12.16
C VAL A 148 20.88 -10.48 11.65
N PHE A 149 19.76 -9.81 11.87
CA PHE A 149 18.45 -10.22 11.36
C PHE A 149 18.05 -9.36 10.16
N THR A 150 17.64 -9.99 9.06
CA THR A 150 17.29 -9.29 7.84
C THR A 150 15.79 -9.08 7.73
N VAL A 151 15.35 -7.85 7.42
CA VAL A 151 13.96 -7.53 7.12
C VAL A 151 13.87 -6.98 5.71
N ALA A 152 13.29 -7.74 4.81
CA ALA A 152 13.01 -7.29 3.44
C ALA A 152 11.57 -6.81 3.30
N THR A 153 11.32 -5.80 2.47
CA THR A 153 9.96 -5.41 2.08
C THR A 153 9.74 -5.49 0.58
N ALA A 154 8.55 -5.93 0.16
CA ALA A 154 8.15 -6.02 -1.25
C ALA A 154 6.66 -5.70 -1.43
N VAL A 155 6.21 -5.45 -2.66
CA VAL A 155 4.79 -5.36 -3.00
C VAL A 155 4.20 -6.75 -3.19
N GLU A 156 4.76 -7.52 -4.11
CA GLU A 156 4.31 -8.87 -4.47
C GLU A 156 5.37 -9.91 -4.10
N ILE A 157 4.95 -11.07 -3.60
CA ILE A 157 5.88 -12.14 -3.24
C ILE A 157 6.41 -12.86 -4.49
N GLU A 158 5.63 -12.87 -5.56
CA GLU A 158 5.92 -13.49 -6.84
C GLU A 158 7.10 -12.83 -7.57
N GLU A 159 7.39 -11.57 -7.26
CA GLU A 159 8.55 -10.85 -7.80
C GLU A 159 9.87 -11.17 -7.06
N ILE A 160 9.79 -11.90 -5.94
CA ILE A 160 10.96 -12.25 -5.12
C ILE A 160 11.51 -13.61 -5.52
N ASP A 161 12.82 -13.66 -5.78
CA ASP A 161 13.49 -14.90 -6.15
C ASP A 161 13.42 -15.94 -5.02
N PRO A 162 13.00 -17.19 -5.30
CA PRO A 162 12.95 -18.28 -4.32
C PRO A 162 14.27 -18.53 -3.57
N VAL A 163 15.41 -18.11 -4.13
CA VAL A 163 16.71 -18.20 -3.46
C VAL A 163 16.73 -17.46 -2.12
N LEU A 164 15.96 -16.37 -1.97
CA LEU A 164 15.84 -15.62 -0.71
C LEU A 164 14.83 -16.25 0.26
N LEU A 165 13.81 -16.93 -0.27
CA LEU A 165 12.75 -17.58 0.51
C LEU A 165 13.15 -18.97 1.01
N SER A 166 14.35 -19.44 0.64
CA SER A 166 14.90 -20.70 1.08
C SER A 166 15.26 -20.67 2.58
N PRO A 167 15.19 -21.80 3.30
CA PRO A 167 15.52 -21.86 4.73
C PRO A 167 16.91 -21.29 5.07
N GLY A 168 17.01 -20.60 6.19
CA GLY A 168 18.24 -19.94 6.65
C GLY A 168 18.47 -18.56 6.04
N LYS A 169 17.47 -17.99 5.35
CA LYS A 169 17.51 -16.65 4.76
C LYS A 169 16.31 -15.83 5.23
N LEU A 170 15.26 -15.70 4.43
CA LEU A 170 14.00 -15.05 4.84
C LEU A 170 13.02 -16.11 5.35
N ASP A 171 13.24 -16.58 6.58
CA ASP A 171 12.50 -17.69 7.18
C ASP A 171 11.02 -17.36 7.48
N PHE A 172 10.69 -16.08 7.67
CA PHE A 172 9.31 -15.66 7.89
C PHE A 172 8.76 -14.86 6.70
N LEU A 173 7.55 -15.20 6.28
CA LEU A 173 6.79 -14.47 5.27
C LEU A 173 5.59 -13.81 5.96
N ILE A 174 5.52 -12.49 5.89
CA ILE A 174 4.53 -11.67 6.59
C ILE A 174 3.75 -10.87 5.56
N GLU A 175 2.54 -11.31 5.26
CA GLU A 175 1.62 -10.56 4.42
C GLU A 175 0.99 -9.42 5.20
N VAL A 176 1.01 -8.22 4.61
CA VAL A 176 0.34 -7.03 5.11
C VAL A 176 -0.76 -6.66 4.14
N SER A 177 -2.00 -6.99 4.51
CA SER A 177 -3.17 -6.66 3.71
C SER A 177 -3.44 -5.15 3.70
N ARG A 178 -4.42 -4.71 2.90
CA ARG A 178 -4.89 -3.31 2.90
C ARG A 178 -5.43 -2.91 4.29
N LEU A 179 -5.51 -1.59 4.52
CA LEU A 179 -6.09 -1.05 5.75
C LEU A 179 -7.53 -1.51 5.93
N ASP A 180 -7.84 -2.05 7.11
CA ASP A 180 -9.21 -2.39 7.50
C ASP A 180 -10.07 -1.14 7.79
N PRO A 181 -11.40 -1.27 7.89
CA PRO A 181 -12.29 -0.14 8.16
C PRO A 181 -11.97 0.62 9.46
N GLU A 182 -11.48 -0.04 10.50
CA GLU A 182 -11.13 0.59 11.78
C GLU A 182 -9.85 1.42 11.65
N ALA A 183 -8.85 0.92 10.92
CA ALA A 183 -7.63 1.64 10.58
C ALA A 183 -7.96 2.87 9.72
N ARG A 184 -8.85 2.73 8.73
CA ARG A 184 -9.34 3.86 7.93
C ARG A 184 -10.08 4.90 8.77
N ARG A 185 -10.91 4.47 9.73
CA ARG A 185 -11.60 5.36 10.67
C ARG A 185 -10.62 6.21 11.45
N PHE A 186 -9.53 5.63 11.96
CA PHE A 186 -8.49 6.38 12.68
C PHE A 186 -7.92 7.55 11.85
N PHE A 187 -7.66 7.34 10.55
CA PHE A 187 -7.17 8.42 9.69
C PHE A 187 -8.21 9.54 9.54
N ILE A 188 -9.49 9.21 9.43
CA ILE A 188 -10.56 10.20 9.36
C ILE A 188 -10.68 10.97 10.68
N GLU A 189 -10.63 10.29 11.83
CA GLU A 189 -10.63 10.95 13.14
C GLU A 189 -9.46 11.93 13.29
N LYS A 190 -8.26 11.55 12.82
CA LYS A 190 -7.10 12.46 12.77
C LYS A 190 -7.34 13.68 11.88
N ILE A 191 -8.09 13.54 10.77
CA ILE A 191 -8.49 14.68 9.93
C ILE A 191 -9.48 15.58 10.67
N LEU A 192 -10.41 14.99 11.43
CA LEU A 192 -11.43 15.72 12.20
C LEU A 192 -10.87 16.44 13.43
N GLN A 193 -9.62 16.19 13.83
CA GLN A 193 -8.93 17.06 14.81
C GLN A 193 -8.62 18.46 14.24
N LYS A 194 -8.65 18.63 12.91
CA LYS A 194 -8.53 19.94 12.25
C LYS A 194 -9.87 20.69 12.29
N PRO A 195 -9.89 22.04 12.13
CA PRO A 195 -11.12 22.80 12.09
C PRO A 195 -12.10 22.25 11.06
N ASN A 196 -13.27 21.81 11.52
CA ASN A 196 -14.34 21.24 10.71
C ASN A 196 -15.70 21.76 11.19
N ASP A 197 -16.75 21.54 10.40
CA ASP A 197 -18.10 22.03 10.68
C ASP A 197 -18.91 21.15 11.66
N GLY A 198 -18.34 20.04 12.15
CA GLY A 198 -18.98 19.09 13.06
C GLY A 198 -20.09 18.25 12.43
N LYS A 199 -20.28 18.33 11.10
CA LYS A 199 -21.39 17.66 10.40
C LYS A 199 -20.96 16.49 9.52
N ILE A 200 -19.67 16.14 9.55
CA ILE A 200 -19.09 15.09 8.69
C ILE A 200 -19.53 13.71 9.20
N ASP A 201 -20.16 12.92 8.34
CA ASP A 201 -20.47 11.52 8.61
C ASP A 201 -19.23 10.63 8.42
N VAL A 202 -18.61 10.25 9.53
CA VAL A 202 -17.41 9.40 9.55
C VAL A 202 -17.65 8.05 8.87
N GLN A 203 -18.79 7.41 9.10
CA GLN A 203 -19.07 6.10 8.53
C GLN A 203 -19.25 6.18 7.02
N ARG A 204 -19.88 7.26 6.54
CA ARG A 204 -19.93 7.55 5.11
C ARG A 204 -18.52 7.74 4.56
N ILE A 205 -17.72 8.64 5.10
CA ILE A 205 -16.37 8.91 4.58
C ILE A 205 -15.50 7.64 4.55
N VAL A 206 -15.54 6.81 5.61
CA VAL A 206 -14.79 5.53 5.67
C VAL A 206 -15.12 4.59 4.51
N ARG A 207 -16.36 4.60 4.01
CA ARG A 207 -16.76 3.85 2.81
C ARG A 207 -16.20 4.45 1.52
N TYR A 208 -16.12 5.77 1.40
CA TYR A 208 -15.59 6.41 0.19
C TYR A 208 -14.07 6.21 0.03
N ILE A 209 -13.36 6.04 1.14
CA ILE A 209 -11.90 5.84 1.17
C ILE A 209 -11.47 4.37 1.10
N THR A 210 -12.38 3.44 0.83
CA THR A 210 -12.05 2.03 0.57
C THR A 210 -10.97 1.92 -0.52
N GLY A 211 -9.97 1.08 -0.26
CA GLY A 211 -8.85 0.85 -1.17
C GLY A 211 -7.71 1.88 -1.09
N LEU A 212 -7.89 3.00 -0.39
CA LEU A 212 -6.80 3.96 -0.16
C LEU A 212 -5.79 3.44 0.86
N GLY A 213 -4.50 3.61 0.57
CA GLY A 213 -3.41 3.28 1.49
C GLY A 213 -3.19 4.36 2.55
N ALA A 214 -2.32 4.09 3.52
CA ALA A 214 -2.00 5.05 4.59
C ALA A 214 -1.46 6.37 4.03
N ALA A 215 -0.55 6.30 3.04
CA ALA A 215 0.01 7.49 2.39
C ALA A 215 -1.06 8.34 1.69
N ASP A 216 -2.04 7.70 1.03
CA ASP A 216 -3.16 8.40 0.40
C ASP A 216 -4.05 9.09 1.43
N LEU A 217 -4.27 8.46 2.58
CA LEU A 217 -5.07 9.03 3.67
C LEU A 217 -4.36 10.19 4.39
N GLU A 218 -3.04 10.11 4.57
CA GLU A 218 -2.24 11.25 5.03
C GLU A 218 -2.30 12.41 4.04
N ARG A 219 -2.16 12.10 2.74
CA ARG A 219 -2.30 13.07 1.66
C ARG A 219 -3.69 13.71 1.64
N LEU A 220 -4.75 12.92 1.80
CA LEU A 220 -6.14 13.39 1.88
C LEU A 220 -6.29 14.44 2.98
N GLY A 221 -5.77 14.17 4.18
CA GLY A 221 -5.83 15.10 5.30
C GLY A 221 -5.10 16.42 5.06
N ARG A 222 -4.04 16.43 4.25
CA ARG A 222 -3.32 17.64 3.84
C ARG A 222 -4.06 18.39 2.74
N MET A 223 -4.52 17.67 1.72
CA MET A 223 -5.28 18.23 0.60
C MET A 223 -6.58 18.90 1.08
N ALA A 224 -7.29 18.29 2.03
CA ALA A 224 -8.50 18.88 2.61
C ALA A 224 -8.23 20.23 3.28
N ALA A 225 -7.14 20.35 4.04
CA ALA A 225 -6.76 21.61 4.69
C ALA A 225 -6.36 22.69 3.67
N LEU A 226 -5.59 22.32 2.65
CA LEU A 226 -5.18 23.25 1.59
C LEU A 226 -6.39 23.72 0.77
N ALA A 227 -7.32 22.84 0.43
CA ALA A 227 -8.54 23.18 -0.30
C ALA A 227 -9.43 24.18 0.46
N VAL A 228 -9.49 24.08 1.80
CA VAL A 228 -10.19 25.07 2.64
C VAL A 228 -9.56 26.45 2.50
N ILE A 229 -8.23 26.52 2.56
CA ILE A 229 -7.47 27.78 2.44
C ILE A 229 -7.64 28.40 1.05
N GLU A 230 -7.48 27.60 -0.02
CA GLU A 230 -7.63 28.05 -1.40
C GLU A 230 -9.04 28.60 -1.69
N GLN A 231 -10.07 28.00 -1.10
CA GLN A 231 -11.46 28.45 -1.27
C GLN A 231 -11.84 29.63 -0.35
N GLY A 232 -10.90 30.16 0.45
CA GLY A 232 -11.19 31.21 1.43
C GLY A 232 -12.15 30.78 2.54
N LYS A 233 -12.30 29.47 2.76
CA LYS A 233 -13.14 28.90 3.83
C LYS A 233 -12.34 28.79 5.12
N LYS A 234 -13.04 28.55 6.24
CA LYS A 234 -12.42 28.45 7.58
C LYS A 234 -12.36 27.02 8.13
N VAL A 235 -13.20 26.13 7.62
CA VAL A 235 -13.41 24.80 8.16
C VAL A 235 -13.54 23.77 7.04
N ILE A 236 -13.10 22.55 7.32
CA ILE A 236 -13.31 21.38 6.47
C ILE A 236 -14.79 20.97 6.55
N THR A 237 -15.41 20.78 5.40
CA THR A 237 -16.79 20.25 5.27
C THR A 237 -16.75 18.88 4.61
N GLU A 238 -17.84 18.13 4.73
CA GLU A 238 -17.98 16.81 4.09
C GLU A 238 -17.76 16.89 2.56
N ASP A 239 -18.31 17.90 1.90
CA ASP A 239 -18.15 18.10 0.45
C ASP A 239 -16.68 18.29 0.04
N ILE A 240 -15.89 19.01 0.84
CA ILE A 240 -14.47 19.22 0.58
C ILE A 240 -13.74 17.88 0.69
N LEU A 241 -14.02 17.10 1.73
CA LEU A 241 -13.40 15.78 1.89
C LEU A 241 -13.75 14.85 0.74
N ILE A 242 -15.03 14.74 0.39
CA ILE A 242 -15.49 13.91 -0.73
C ILE A 242 -14.82 14.34 -2.04
N GLU A 243 -14.68 15.65 -2.30
CA GLU A 243 -13.97 16.13 -3.49
C GLU A 243 -12.50 15.72 -3.49
N GLN A 244 -11.79 15.86 -2.36
CA GLN A 244 -10.39 15.46 -2.28
C GLN A 244 -10.20 13.94 -2.42
N ILE A 245 -11.09 13.13 -1.85
CA ILE A 245 -11.11 11.67 -2.04
C ILE A 245 -11.25 11.34 -3.53
N ASN A 246 -12.19 12.00 -4.21
CA ASN A 246 -12.40 11.78 -5.63
C ASN A 246 -11.20 12.22 -6.48
N ILE A 247 -10.49 13.29 -6.10
CA ILE A 247 -9.26 13.70 -6.79
C ILE A 247 -8.18 12.62 -6.66
N ILE A 248 -8.03 12.02 -5.47
CA ILE A 248 -7.06 10.93 -5.24
C ILE A 248 -7.42 9.69 -6.06
N LYS A 249 -8.69 9.24 -6.00
CA LYS A 249 -9.12 8.00 -6.66
C LYS A 249 -9.27 8.14 -8.19
N TYR A 250 -9.78 9.28 -8.66
CA TYR A 250 -10.30 9.43 -10.03
C TYR A 250 -9.69 10.61 -10.79
N GLY A 251 -8.84 11.41 -10.15
CA GLY A 251 -8.26 12.62 -10.73
C GLY A 251 -9.18 13.84 -10.68
N HIS A 252 -8.70 14.95 -11.23
CA HIS A 252 -9.41 16.23 -11.19
C HIS A 252 -10.65 16.22 -12.09
N LYS A 253 -11.66 17.01 -11.70
CA LYS A 253 -12.80 17.32 -12.57
C LYS A 253 -12.30 18.02 -13.84
N ILE A 254 -12.86 17.64 -14.98
CA ILE A 254 -12.62 18.35 -16.24
C ILE A 254 -13.49 19.60 -16.23
N GLU A 255 -12.90 20.76 -16.55
CA GLU A 255 -13.65 22.00 -16.64
C GLU A 255 -14.67 21.95 -17.79
N SER A 256 -15.90 22.33 -17.46
CA SER A 256 -17.08 22.31 -18.33
C SER A 256 -16.88 23.00 -19.68
N GLN A 257 -15.97 23.98 -19.76
CA GLN A 257 -15.72 24.79 -20.95
C GLN A 257 -15.00 24.04 -22.08
N MET A 258 -14.41 22.87 -21.79
CA MET A 258 -13.68 22.06 -22.77
C MET A 258 -14.57 21.05 -23.52
N ILE A 259 -15.84 20.90 -23.12
CA ILE A 259 -16.75 19.88 -23.66
C ILE A 259 -17.86 20.56 -24.48
N ARG A 260 -17.83 20.38 -25.81
CA ARG A 260 -18.94 20.79 -26.69
C ARG A 260 -20.14 19.89 -26.39
N ASN A 261 -21.34 20.47 -26.25
CA ASN A 261 -22.59 19.74 -25.94
C ASN A 261 -22.60 19.03 -24.57
N LEU A 262 -21.97 19.62 -23.55
CA LEU A 262 -21.88 19.07 -22.19
C LEU A 262 -23.21 18.55 -21.64
N GLU A 263 -24.32 19.27 -21.84
CA GLU A 263 -25.64 18.85 -21.33
C GLU A 263 -26.12 17.54 -21.95
N GLN A 264 -25.91 17.36 -23.27
CA GLN A 264 -26.26 16.11 -23.97
C GLN A 264 -25.36 14.96 -23.55
N GLU A 265 -24.05 15.20 -23.40
CA GLU A 265 -23.10 14.19 -22.92
C GLU A 265 -23.37 13.79 -21.47
N MET A 266 -23.65 14.75 -20.59
CA MET A 266 -24.03 14.50 -19.20
C MET A 266 -25.34 13.72 -19.12
N GLN A 267 -26.32 14.04 -19.96
CA GLN A 267 -27.57 13.29 -20.02
C GLN A 267 -27.31 11.84 -20.46
N MET A 268 -26.53 11.62 -21.50
CA MET A 268 -26.18 10.26 -21.97
C MET A 268 -25.36 9.48 -20.93
N THR A 269 -24.49 10.17 -20.19
CA THR A 269 -23.73 9.60 -19.08
C THR A 269 -24.65 9.25 -17.91
N ALA A 270 -25.64 10.09 -17.58
CA ALA A 270 -26.63 9.78 -16.55
C ALA A 270 -27.41 8.50 -16.86
N TYR A 271 -27.82 8.29 -18.11
CA TYR A 271 -28.45 7.03 -18.52
C TYR A 271 -27.50 5.83 -18.40
N HIS A 272 -26.22 6.02 -18.72
CA HIS A 272 -25.19 5.00 -18.63
C HIS A 272 -24.94 4.55 -17.19
N GLU A 273 -24.65 5.51 -16.30
CA GLU A 273 -24.37 5.22 -14.89
C GLU A 273 -25.61 4.73 -14.15
N ALA A 274 -26.80 5.25 -14.48
CA ALA A 274 -28.05 4.76 -13.90
C ALA A 274 -28.30 3.29 -14.25
N ALA A 275 -27.96 2.86 -15.47
CA ALA A 275 -28.11 1.47 -15.86
C ALA A 275 -27.14 0.55 -15.11
N HIS A 276 -25.87 0.97 -14.97
CA HIS A 276 -24.92 0.25 -14.12
C HIS A 276 -25.42 0.14 -12.67
N ALA A 277 -25.89 1.25 -12.09
CA ALA A 277 -26.38 1.27 -10.71
C ALA A 277 -27.60 0.36 -10.50
N ILE A 278 -28.60 0.45 -11.38
CA ILE A 278 -29.83 -0.34 -11.27
C ILE A 278 -29.54 -1.83 -11.46
N LEU A 279 -28.78 -2.22 -12.50
CA LEU A 279 -28.48 -3.63 -12.73
C LEU A 279 -27.60 -4.20 -11.62
N SER A 280 -26.61 -3.45 -11.12
CA SER A 280 -25.79 -3.91 -10.00
C SER A 280 -26.63 -4.13 -8.75
N TYR A 281 -27.54 -3.20 -8.44
CA TYR A 281 -28.43 -3.35 -7.29
C TYR A 281 -29.33 -4.60 -7.38
N ILE A 282 -29.77 -4.97 -8.59
CA ILE A 282 -30.66 -6.12 -8.80
C ILE A 282 -29.89 -7.44 -8.87
N LEU A 283 -28.82 -7.49 -9.67
CA LEU A 283 -28.12 -8.73 -10.03
C LEU A 283 -26.95 -9.05 -9.08
N LEU A 284 -26.41 -8.04 -8.41
CA LEU A 284 -25.26 -8.15 -7.51
C LEU A 284 -25.63 -7.62 -6.11
N PRO A 285 -26.65 -8.18 -5.42
CA PRO A 285 -27.15 -7.65 -4.15
C PRO A 285 -26.10 -7.63 -3.02
N ASN A 286 -25.06 -8.44 -3.14
CA ASN A 286 -23.93 -8.49 -2.21
C ASN A 286 -22.91 -7.36 -2.45
N VAL A 287 -22.93 -6.72 -3.62
CA VAL A 287 -22.02 -5.65 -3.99
C VAL A 287 -22.66 -4.30 -3.66
N LYS A 288 -22.14 -3.63 -2.63
CA LYS A 288 -22.66 -2.33 -2.20
C LYS A 288 -22.12 -1.21 -3.08
N ILE A 289 -23.01 -0.39 -3.64
CA ILE A 289 -22.62 0.81 -4.38
C ILE A 289 -22.16 1.88 -3.39
N GLU A 290 -20.94 2.40 -3.57
CA GLU A 290 -20.36 3.49 -2.77
C GLU A 290 -20.80 4.86 -3.28
N GLN A 291 -20.71 5.08 -4.60
CA GLN A 291 -20.97 6.37 -5.22
C GLN A 291 -21.41 6.22 -6.67
N ILE A 292 -22.25 7.14 -7.12
CA ILE A 292 -22.62 7.32 -8.52
C ILE A 292 -22.34 8.78 -8.88
N THR A 293 -21.66 9.03 -9.99
CA THR A 293 -21.41 10.39 -10.48
C THR A 293 -21.41 10.45 -12.00
N ILE A 294 -21.95 11.55 -12.53
CA ILE A 294 -21.91 11.91 -13.96
C ILE A 294 -20.92 13.03 -14.25
N SER A 295 -20.18 13.47 -13.23
CA SER A 295 -19.21 14.56 -13.39
C SER A 295 -17.96 14.02 -14.10
N PRO A 296 -17.58 14.60 -15.25
CA PRO A 296 -16.40 14.15 -15.98
C PRO A 296 -15.12 14.47 -15.19
N ARG A 297 -14.20 13.51 -15.19
CA ARG A 297 -12.87 13.59 -14.58
C ARG A 297 -11.81 13.19 -15.60
N SER A 298 -10.56 13.56 -15.34
CA SER A 298 -9.41 13.41 -16.26
C SER A 298 -9.27 12.04 -16.96
N LYS A 299 -9.89 10.97 -16.45
CA LYS A 299 -9.85 9.61 -17.00
C LYS A 299 -11.23 8.99 -17.30
N MET A 300 -12.35 9.63 -16.94
CA MET A 300 -13.71 9.03 -17.01
C MET A 300 -14.79 10.10 -17.18
N LEU A 301 -15.84 9.83 -17.98
CA LEU A 301 -16.96 10.76 -18.19
C LEU A 301 -18.01 10.71 -17.07
N GLY A 302 -18.07 9.59 -16.35
CA GLY A 302 -18.92 9.28 -15.19
C GLY A 302 -18.50 7.91 -14.63
N PHE A 303 -18.98 7.54 -13.44
CA PHE A 303 -18.76 6.20 -12.90
C PHE A 303 -19.76 5.82 -11.80
N VAL A 304 -19.95 4.51 -11.64
CA VAL A 304 -20.46 3.84 -10.43
C VAL A 304 -19.29 3.16 -9.72
N SER A 305 -19.06 3.48 -8.45
CA SER A 305 -18.05 2.80 -7.62
C SER A 305 -18.71 1.84 -6.64
N TYR A 306 -18.02 0.74 -6.37
CA TYR A 306 -18.51 -0.36 -5.54
C TYR A 306 -17.57 -0.57 -4.36
N ASN A 307 -18.12 -1.02 -3.23
CA ASN A 307 -17.36 -1.53 -2.11
C ASN A 307 -17.11 -3.02 -2.33
N ASN A 308 -15.86 -3.37 -2.61
CA ASN A 308 -15.45 -4.73 -2.93
C ASN A 308 -14.83 -5.48 -1.73
N GLU A 309 -14.91 -4.96 -0.50
CA GLU A 309 -14.30 -5.60 0.66
C GLU A 309 -14.93 -6.94 1.04
N GLU A 310 -16.20 -7.14 0.69
CA GLU A 310 -16.96 -8.36 0.98
C GLU A 310 -16.92 -9.37 -0.18
N GLN A 311 -16.13 -9.14 -1.25
CA GLN A 311 -16.05 -10.08 -2.37
C GLN A 311 -15.42 -11.41 -1.92
N ILE A 312 -16.26 -12.45 -1.91
CA ILE A 312 -15.89 -13.83 -1.60
C ILE A 312 -14.99 -14.36 -2.73
N ALA A 313 -13.89 -15.03 -2.37
CA ALA A 313 -12.89 -15.53 -3.33
C ALA A 313 -13.42 -16.58 -4.33
N SER A 314 -14.58 -17.17 -4.06
CA SER A 314 -15.26 -18.10 -4.97
C SER A 314 -16.40 -17.38 -5.70
N VAL A 315 -16.24 -17.17 -7.01
CA VAL A 315 -17.28 -16.60 -7.87
C VAL A 315 -18.01 -17.73 -8.60
N THR A 316 -19.33 -17.72 -8.52
CA THR A 316 -20.19 -18.68 -9.22
C THR A 316 -20.34 -18.31 -10.70
N LYS A 317 -20.74 -19.28 -11.54
CA LYS A 317 -21.07 -19.02 -12.96
C LYS A 317 -22.16 -17.95 -13.11
N GLU A 318 -23.13 -17.96 -12.19
CA GLU A 318 -24.24 -17.01 -12.18
C GLU A 318 -23.76 -15.59 -11.86
N GLU A 319 -22.90 -15.43 -10.85
CA GLU A 319 -22.28 -14.14 -10.53
C GLU A 319 -21.43 -13.59 -11.69
N ILE A 320 -20.63 -14.44 -12.36
CA ILE A 320 -19.89 -14.03 -13.56
C ILE A 320 -20.85 -13.55 -14.66
N PHE A 321 -21.97 -14.26 -14.86
CA PHE A 321 -22.96 -13.85 -15.85
C PHE A 321 -23.64 -12.52 -15.49
N HIS A 322 -23.91 -12.31 -14.20
CA HIS A 322 -24.44 -11.04 -13.67
C HIS A 322 -23.45 -9.88 -13.86
N ASP A 323 -22.16 -10.10 -13.58
CA ASP A 323 -21.11 -9.12 -13.83
C ASP A 323 -21.04 -8.72 -15.30
N ILE A 324 -21.09 -9.70 -16.22
CA ILE A 324 -21.13 -9.44 -17.67
C ILE A 324 -22.36 -8.58 -18.02
N CYS A 325 -23.53 -8.92 -17.47
CA CYS A 325 -24.75 -8.15 -17.70
C CYS A 325 -24.62 -6.70 -17.20
N VAL A 326 -24.03 -6.49 -16.02
CA VAL A 326 -23.75 -5.16 -15.46
C VAL A 326 -22.76 -4.40 -16.34
N LEU A 327 -21.68 -5.02 -16.80
CA LEU A 327 -20.67 -4.38 -17.67
C LEU A 327 -21.27 -3.89 -19.00
N HIS A 328 -22.27 -4.58 -19.56
CA HIS A 328 -22.96 -4.16 -20.77
C HIS A 328 -24.11 -3.18 -20.54
N ALA A 329 -24.56 -2.99 -19.30
CA ALA A 329 -25.75 -2.23 -18.94
C ALA A 329 -25.71 -0.79 -19.49
N GLY A 330 -24.61 -0.09 -19.25
CA GLY A 330 -24.46 1.30 -19.64
C GLY A 330 -24.53 1.49 -21.16
N GLN A 331 -23.94 0.58 -21.95
CA GLN A 331 -23.97 0.69 -23.40
C GLN A 331 -25.36 0.43 -23.97
N ILE A 332 -26.06 -0.58 -23.44
CA ILE A 332 -27.44 -0.89 -23.83
C ILE A 332 -28.38 0.28 -23.51
N ALA A 333 -28.20 0.94 -22.36
CA ALA A 333 -29.01 2.09 -21.98
C ALA A 333 -28.80 3.29 -22.92
N LYS A 334 -27.54 3.59 -23.29
CA LYS A 334 -27.23 4.62 -24.29
C LYS A 334 -27.88 4.30 -25.64
N MET A 335 -27.76 3.07 -26.13
CA MET A 335 -28.39 2.63 -27.39
C MET A 335 -29.91 2.79 -27.37
N LYS A 336 -30.56 2.38 -26.27
CA LYS A 336 -32.02 2.54 -26.11
C LYS A 336 -32.44 4.02 -26.10
N LYS A 337 -31.66 4.89 -25.46
CA LYS A 337 -31.96 6.33 -25.38
C LYS A 337 -31.74 7.06 -26.70
N ALA A 338 -30.66 6.75 -27.41
CA ALA A 338 -30.32 7.38 -28.69
C ALA A 338 -31.19 6.89 -29.86
N GLY A 339 -31.89 5.75 -29.69
CA GLY A 339 -32.64 5.08 -30.76
C GLY A 339 -31.71 4.42 -31.79
N LYS A 340 -32.27 3.81 -32.84
CA LYS A 340 -31.55 3.05 -33.89
C LYS A 340 -30.50 3.86 -34.71
N ARG A 341 -30.18 5.11 -34.34
CA ARG A 341 -29.30 6.01 -35.10
C ARG A 341 -27.92 6.27 -34.49
N SER A 342 -27.60 5.68 -33.34
CA SER A 342 -26.25 5.77 -32.75
C SER A 342 -25.66 4.37 -32.62
N ALA A 343 -25.14 3.87 -33.73
CA ALA A 343 -24.16 2.81 -33.74
C ALA A 343 -23.04 3.30 -34.66
N ILE A 344 -21.96 3.79 -34.05
CA ILE A 344 -20.54 3.57 -34.38
C ILE A 344 -19.78 3.94 -33.10
#